data_AF-R7ETU6-F1
#
_entry.id   AF-R7ETU6-F1
#
_cell.length_a   1.000
_cell.length_b   1.000
_cell.length_c   1.000
_cell.angle_alpha   90.00
_cell.angle_beta   90.00
_cell.angle_gamma   90.00
#
_symmetry.space_group_name_H-M   'P 1'
#
loop_
_entity.id
_entity.type
_entity.pdbx_description
1 polymer ?
#
loop_
_entity_poly.entity_id
_entity_poly.type
_entity_poly.pdbx_seq_one_letter_code
_entity_poly.pdbx_strand_id
1 'polypeptide(L)'
;MQRLYEDNIDGKISDDRFSRMSATYETEQKQLEAKVSELEAAIAEAREQRLNVDSFLGMVRRYTDITELTAEIIRSFVEKIEVKKPEKVPGTRTKKQTLVIWWNFIGVVDIPQQEQKGTA
;
A
#
# COMPACT_ATOMS: atom_id res chain seq x y z
N MET A 1 7.44 -36.02 6.23
CA MET A 1 8.79 -36.60 6.40
C MET A 1 8.80 -37.94 7.14
N GLN A 2 8.14 -38.07 8.30
CA GLN A 2 8.19 -39.30 9.11
C GLN A 2 7.76 -40.58 8.36
N ARG A 3 6.63 -40.55 7.64
CA ARG A 3 6.18 -41.70 6.81
C ARG A 3 7.15 -42.06 5.68
N LEU A 4 7.78 -41.08 5.03
CA LEU A 4 8.73 -41.31 3.95
C LEU A 4 10.01 -41.99 4.47
N TYR A 5 10.40 -41.69 5.72
CA TYR A 5 11.53 -42.32 6.40
C TYR A 5 11.20 -43.75 6.84
N GLU A 6 9.99 -43.98 7.35
CA GLU A 6 9.46 -45.31 7.69
C GLU A 6 9.41 -46.23 6.45
N ASP A 7 8.93 -45.72 5.31
CA ASP A 7 8.88 -46.48 4.06
C ASP A 7 10.26 -46.80 3.46
N ASN A 8 11.29 -46.00 3.76
CA ASN A 8 12.68 -46.29 3.40
C ASN A 8 13.26 -47.42 4.24
N ILE A 9 13.02 -47.40 5.56
CA ILE A 9 13.47 -48.46 6.47
C ILE A 9 12.76 -49.79 6.18
N ASP A 10 11.48 -49.75 5.80
CA ASP A 10 10.70 -50.91 5.35
C ASP A 10 11.14 -51.46 3.97
N GLY A 11 12.09 -50.80 3.29
CA GLY A 11 12.62 -51.22 1.99
C GLY A 11 11.65 -51.07 0.81
N LYS A 12 10.52 -50.37 1.01
CA LYS A 12 9.51 -50.13 -0.03
C LYS A 12 9.98 -49.12 -1.08
N ILE A 13 10.96 -48.30 -0.74
CA ILE A 13 11.60 -47.30 -1.59
C ILE A 13 13.12 -47.40 -1.41
N SER A 14 13.87 -47.16 -2.49
CA SER A 14 15.34 -47.14 -2.44
C SER A 14 15.87 -45.82 -1.91
N ASP A 15 17.07 -45.82 -1.33
CA ASP A 15 17.74 -44.63 -0.82
C ASP A 15 17.88 -43.50 -1.86
N ASP A 16 18.16 -43.82 -3.13
CA ASP A 16 18.22 -42.82 -4.22
C ASP A 16 16.86 -42.15 -4.46
N ARG A 17 15.76 -42.92 -4.35
CA ARG A 17 14.41 -42.40 -4.53
C ARG A 17 13.96 -41.59 -3.32
N PHE A 18 14.33 -42.02 -2.10
CA PHE A 18 14.11 -41.29 -0.86
C PHE A 18 14.80 -39.91 -0.90
N SER A 19 16.09 -39.88 -1.27
CA SER A 19 16.88 -38.64 -1.35
C SER A 19 16.29 -37.62 -2.34
N ARG A 20 15.85 -38.08 -3.52
CA ARG A 20 15.20 -37.20 -4.50
C ARG A 20 13.85 -36.68 -4.02
N MET A 21 13.01 -37.54 -3.45
CA MET A 21 11.69 -37.13 -2.99
C MET A 21 11.78 -36.21 -1.77
N SER A 22 12.67 -36.50 -0.80
CA SER A 22 12.88 -35.66 0.38
C SER A 22 13.38 -34.27 -0.01
N ALA A 23 14.34 -34.18 -0.94
CA ALA A 23 14.83 -32.91 -1.45
C ALA A 23 13.73 -32.09 -2.14
N THR A 24 12.92 -32.73 -3.01
CA THR A 24 11.79 -32.05 -3.66
C THR A 24 10.77 -31.55 -2.63
N TYR A 25 10.38 -32.37 -1.65
CA TYR A 25 9.45 -31.96 -0.60
C TYR A 25 9.99 -30.82 0.26
N GLU A 26 11.27 -30.84 0.64
CA GLU A 26 11.87 -29.73 1.37
C GLU A 26 11.89 -28.44 0.54
N THR A 27 12.15 -28.53 -0.77
CA THR A 27 12.11 -27.35 -1.63
C THR A 27 10.69 -26.80 -1.79
N GLU A 28 9.70 -27.68 -2.00
CA GLU A 28 8.30 -27.29 -2.08
C GLU A 28 7.81 -26.67 -0.77
N GLN A 29 8.16 -27.27 0.37
CA GLN A 29 7.81 -26.75 1.69
C GLN A 29 8.39 -25.35 1.92
N LYS A 30 9.68 -25.13 1.61
CA LYS A 30 10.30 -23.80 1.72
C LYS A 30 9.62 -22.78 0.81
N GLN A 31 9.25 -23.17 -0.42
CA GLN A 31 8.54 -22.29 -1.34
C GLN A 31 7.13 -21.95 -0.83
N LEU A 32 6.42 -22.92 -0.24
CA LEU A 32 5.10 -22.72 0.36
C LEU A 32 5.18 -21.80 1.57
N GLU A 33 6.13 -22.02 2.48
CA GLU A 33 6.35 -21.16 3.66
C GLU A 33 6.70 -19.72 3.26
N ALA A 34 7.55 -19.55 2.24
CA ALA A 34 7.86 -18.23 1.70
C ALA A 34 6.62 -17.53 1.12
N LYS A 35 5.79 -18.26 0.36
CA LYS A 35 4.53 -17.71 -0.19
C LYS A 35 3.52 -17.36 0.89
N VAL A 36 3.43 -18.16 1.95
CA VAL A 36 2.54 -17.84 3.09
C VAL A 36 2.98 -16.53 3.73
N SER A 37 4.27 -16.38 4.02
CA SER A 37 4.83 -15.15 4.59
C SER A 37 4.58 -13.92 3.70
N GLU A 38 4.78 -14.06 2.39
CA GLU A 38 4.50 -12.99 1.42
C GLU A 38 3.02 -12.59 1.41
N LEU A 39 2.11 -13.57 1.39
CA LEU A 39 0.67 -13.33 1.40
C LEU A 39 0.20 -12.73 2.73
N GLU A 40 0.75 -13.15 3.86
CA GLU A 40 0.47 -12.56 5.17
C GLU A 40 0.91 -11.10 5.24
N ALA A 41 2.09 -10.78 4.70
CA ALA A 41 2.58 -9.40 4.60
C ALA A 41 1.65 -8.54 3.73
N ALA A 42 1.23 -9.04 2.58
CA ALA A 42 0.28 -8.35 1.70
C ALA A 42 -1.10 -8.12 2.36
N ILE A 43 -1.59 -9.10 3.14
CA ILE A 43 -2.85 -8.95 3.90
C ILE A 43 -2.69 -7.93 5.02
N ALA A 44 -1.55 -7.92 5.72
CA ALA A 44 -1.28 -6.94 6.77
C ALA A 44 -1.25 -5.52 6.20
N GLU A 45 -0.54 -5.30 5.10
CA GLU A 45 -0.50 -4.01 4.40
C GLU A 45 -1.89 -3.56 3.94
N ALA A 46 -2.67 -4.45 3.32
CA ALA A 46 -4.04 -4.13 2.89
C ALA A 46 -4.97 -3.82 4.06
N ARG A 47 -4.81 -4.49 5.21
CA ARG A 47 -5.56 -4.20 6.44
C ARG A 47 -5.18 -2.85 7.03
N GLU A 48 -3.89 -2.53 7.10
CA GLU A 48 -3.41 -1.23 7.56
C GLU A 48 -3.95 -0.11 6.68
N GLN A 49 -3.86 -0.23 5.36
CA GLN A 49 -4.42 0.72 4.42
C GLN A 49 -5.93 0.92 4.63
N ARG A 50 -6.70 -0.16 4.79
CA ARG A 50 -8.15 -0.07 5.00
C ARG A 50 -8.53 0.59 6.33
N LEU A 51 -7.83 0.24 7.43
CA LEU A 51 -8.02 0.90 8.72
C LEU A 51 -7.68 2.39 8.67
N ASN A 52 -6.67 2.75 7.87
CA ASN A 52 -6.27 4.14 7.63
C ASN A 52 -7.39 4.92 6.91
N VAL A 53 -7.99 4.34 5.86
CA VAL A 53 -9.09 4.96 5.11
C VAL A 53 -10.36 5.13 5.95
N ASP A 54 -10.75 4.11 6.72
CA ASP A 54 -11.96 4.20 7.58
C ASP A 54 -11.77 5.26 8.68
N SER A 55 -10.57 5.35 9.27
CA SER A 55 -10.22 6.38 10.25
C SER A 55 -10.23 7.79 9.64
N PHE A 56 -9.74 7.92 8.42
CA PHE A 56 -9.79 9.18 7.67
C PHE A 56 -11.22 9.60 7.36
N LEU A 57 -12.07 8.70 6.85
CA LEU A 57 -13.48 8.99 6.60
C LEU A 57 -14.21 9.38 7.89
N GLY A 58 -13.88 8.74 9.01
CA GLY A 58 -14.39 9.11 10.33
C GLY A 58 -13.97 10.52 10.74
N MET A 59 -12.72 10.91 10.48
CA MET A 59 -12.20 12.24 10.76
C MET A 59 -12.81 13.29 9.82
N VAL A 60 -12.81 13.04 8.51
CA VAL A 60 -13.40 13.93 7.50
C VAL A 60 -14.87 14.17 7.77
N ARG A 61 -15.66 13.13 8.12
CA ARG A 61 -17.10 13.30 8.46
C ARG A 61 -17.34 14.13 9.72
N ARG A 62 -16.40 14.17 10.67
CA ARG A 62 -16.49 15.08 11.84
C ARG A 62 -16.19 16.52 11.47
N TYR A 63 -15.53 16.72 10.33
CA TYR A 63 -15.04 17.99 9.83
C TYR A 63 -15.63 18.33 8.44
N THR A 64 -16.70 17.68 7.99
CA THR A 64 -17.33 17.97 6.68
C THR A 64 -17.99 19.34 6.67
N ASP A 65 -18.27 19.92 7.85
CA ASP A 65 -18.72 21.30 8.04
C ASP A 65 -17.59 22.18 8.60
N ILE A 66 -16.35 22.02 8.10
CA ILE A 66 -15.29 23.00 8.41
C ILE A 66 -15.69 24.35 7.79
N THR A 67 -16.09 25.29 8.63
CA THR A 67 -16.22 26.71 8.24
C THR A 67 -14.87 27.42 8.21
N GLU A 68 -13.89 26.95 8.98
CA GLU A 68 -12.55 27.56 9.09
C GLU A 68 -11.41 26.52 9.10
N LEU A 69 -10.53 26.61 8.10
CA LEU A 69 -9.35 25.76 8.00
C LEU A 69 -8.32 26.15 9.08
N THR A 70 -8.36 25.46 10.22
CA THR A 70 -7.43 25.71 11.32
C THR A 70 -6.10 25.00 11.08
N ALA A 71 -4.99 25.58 11.55
CA ALA A 71 -3.65 24.98 11.41
C ALA A 71 -3.54 23.57 12.04
N GLU A 72 -4.33 23.29 13.08
CA GLU A 72 -4.44 21.97 13.70
C GLU A 72 -5.01 20.93 12.74
N ILE A 73 -6.04 21.30 11.99
CA ILE A 73 -6.68 20.46 10.96
C ILE A 73 -5.66 20.18 9.84
N ILE A 74 -4.95 21.19 9.36
CA ILE A 74 -3.92 20.99 8.33
C ILE A 74 -2.84 20.01 8.83
N ARG A 75 -2.36 20.17 10.06
CA ARG A 75 -1.35 19.27 10.65
C ARG A 75 -1.84 17.84 10.82
N SER A 76 -3.13 17.62 11.08
CA SER A 76 -3.67 16.26 11.21
C SER A 76 -3.89 15.58 9.86
N PHE A 77 -4.20 16.33 8.81
CA PHE A 77 -4.57 15.77 7.51
C PHE A 77 -3.42 15.72 6.50
N VAL A 78 -2.50 16.68 6.55
CA VAL A 78 -1.42 16.85 5.57
C VAL A 78 -0.10 16.36 6.17
N GLU A 79 0.50 15.39 5.51
CA GLU A 79 1.84 14.87 5.84
C GLU A 79 2.91 15.87 5.40
N LYS A 80 2.85 16.28 4.12
CA LYS A 80 3.75 17.27 3.52
C LYS A 80 3.12 17.93 2.30
N ILE A 81 3.64 19.12 1.97
CA ILE A 81 3.26 19.86 0.76
C ILE A 81 4.52 20.05 -0.08
N GLU A 82 4.51 19.46 -1.28
CA GLU A 82 5.60 19.61 -2.25
C GLU A 82 5.27 20.72 -3.24
N VAL A 83 6.15 21.72 -3.30
CA VAL A 83 6.05 22.85 -4.22
C VAL A 83 6.94 22.57 -5.42
N LYS A 84 6.33 22.26 -6.58
CA LYS A 84 7.09 22.01 -7.81
C LYS A 84 7.68 23.31 -8.36
N LYS A 85 8.54 23.23 -9.37
CA LYS A 85 9.07 24.44 -10.01
C LYS A 85 7.94 25.17 -10.76
N PRO A 86 7.92 26.51 -10.77
CA PRO A 86 6.94 27.27 -11.53
C PRO A 86 7.20 27.09 -13.03
N GLU A 87 6.17 26.67 -13.74
CA GLU A 87 6.20 26.48 -15.19
C GLU A 87 5.63 27.71 -15.88
N LYS A 88 6.30 28.19 -16.93
CA LYS A 88 5.77 29.29 -17.74
C LYS A 88 4.67 28.74 -18.63
N VAL A 89 3.48 29.33 -18.55
CA VAL A 89 2.39 28.93 -19.45
C VAL A 89 2.71 29.48 -20.85
N PRO A 90 2.77 28.63 -21.89
CA PRO A 90 3.01 29.09 -23.25
C PRO A 90 1.97 30.13 -23.67
N GLY A 91 2.40 31.29 -24.17
CA GLY A 91 1.50 32.34 -24.67
C GLY A 91 0.99 33.35 -23.62
N THR A 92 1.34 33.24 -22.33
CA THR A 92 1.01 34.27 -21.33
C THR A 92 2.22 34.67 -20.48
N ARG A 93 2.13 35.84 -19.82
CA ARG A 93 3.15 36.30 -18.84
C ARG A 93 3.00 35.57 -17.49
N THR A 94 2.01 34.69 -17.36
CA THR A 94 1.63 34.00 -16.13
C THR A 94 2.50 32.76 -15.90
N LYS A 95 2.83 32.52 -14.64
CA LYS A 95 3.52 31.30 -14.19
C LYS A 95 2.50 30.38 -13.52
N LYS A 96 2.49 29.09 -13.87
CA LYS A 96 1.73 28.05 -13.19
C LYS A 96 2.59 27.46 -12.08
N GLN A 97 2.08 27.49 -10.86
CA GLN A 97 2.71 26.86 -9.70
C GLN A 97 1.95 25.58 -9.39
N THR A 98 2.63 24.44 -9.44
CA THR A 98 2.00 23.14 -9.11
C THR A 98 2.33 22.79 -7.67
N LEU A 99 1.30 22.47 -6.88
CA LEU A 99 1.41 21.98 -5.52
C LEU A 99 0.97 20.52 -5.48
N VAL A 100 1.73 19.67 -4.81
CA VAL A 100 1.36 18.28 -4.54
C VAL A 100 1.19 18.14 -3.03
N ILE A 101 -0.03 17.83 -2.60
CA ILE A 101 -0.38 17.65 -1.19
C ILE A 101 -0.40 16.15 -0.91
N TRP A 102 0.42 15.74 0.06
CA TRP A 102 0.46 14.38 0.57
C TRP A 102 -0.42 14.29 1.80
N TRP A 103 -1.48 13.50 1.71
CA TRP A 103 -2.43 13.29 2.79
C TRP A 103 -2.00 12.07 3.61
N ASN A 104 -1.98 12.19 4.95
CA ASN A 104 -1.54 11.14 5.88
C ASN A 104 -2.22 9.77 5.67
N PHE A 105 -3.41 9.75 5.05
CA PHE A 105 -4.28 8.57 4.98
C PHE A 105 -4.59 8.05 3.57
N ILE A 106 -4.45 8.89 2.54
CA ILE A 106 -4.83 8.57 1.15
C ILE A 106 -3.65 8.79 0.18
N GLY A 107 -2.54 9.37 0.63
CA GLY A 107 -1.42 9.70 -0.23
C GLY A 107 -1.74 10.91 -1.11
N VAL A 108 -1.38 10.86 -2.41
CA VAL A 108 -1.61 11.97 -3.34
C VAL A 108 -2.97 11.81 -4.01
N VAL A 109 -3.88 12.76 -3.74
CA VAL A 109 -5.18 12.83 -4.42
C VAL A 109 -5.10 13.88 -5.52
N ASP A 110 -5.44 13.48 -6.74
CA ASP A 110 -5.62 14.43 -7.84
C ASP A 110 -7.01 15.07 -7.69
N ILE A 111 -7.04 16.28 -7.13
CA ILE A 111 -8.30 17.00 -6.94
C ILE A 111 -8.69 17.57 -8.31
N PRO A 112 -9.78 17.11 -8.95
CA PRO A 112 -10.22 17.68 -10.21
C PRO A 112 -10.51 19.17 -9.97
N GLN A 113 -9.82 20.01 -10.73
CA GLN A 113 -9.93 21.45 -10.60
C GLN A 113 -11.37 21.84 -10.99
N GLN A 114 -12.21 22.14 -10.00
CA GLN A 114 -13.53 22.70 -10.30
C GLN A 114 -13.30 24.09 -10.87
N GLU A 115 -13.62 24.26 -12.16
CA GLU A 115 -13.68 25.55 -12.81
C GLU A 115 -14.72 26.41 -12.07
N GLN A 116 -14.25 27.25 -11.14
CA GLN A 116 -15.04 28.37 -10.67
C GLN A 116 -15.23 29.30 -11.86
N LYS A 117 -16.32 29.12 -12.61
CA LYS A 117 -16.81 30.10 -13.56
C LYS A 117 -17.14 31.36 -12.77
N GLY A 118 -16.23 32.32 -12.81
CA GLY A 118 -16.45 33.66 -12.30
C GLY A 118 -17.74 34.21 -12.90
N THR A 119 -18.74 34.42 -12.04
CA THR A 119 -19.91 35.22 -12.37
C THR A 119 -19.57 36.65 -11.98
N ALA A 120 -19.30 37.50 -12.96
CA ALA A 120 -19.57 38.94 -13.01
C ALA A 120 -18.96 39.51 -14.30
#